data_AF-A0A7V0ZIT5-F1
#
_entry.id   AF-A0A7V0ZIT5-F1
#
_cell.length_a   1.000
_cell.length_b   1.000
_cell.length_c   1.000
_cell.angle_alpha   90.00
_cell.angle_beta   90.00
_cell.angle_gamma   90.00
#
_symmetry.space_group_name_H-M   'P 1'
#
loop_
_entity.id
_entity.type
_entity.pdbx_description
1 polymer ?
#
loop_
_entity_poly.entity_id
_entity_poly.type
_entity_poly.pdbx_seq_one_letter_code
_entity_poly.pdbx_strand_id
1 'polypeptide(L)' 'MKIIKRYIRSFIKNDLKTRMGFIGGPRQVGKTTLALSLLANGNEKHPAYLNWDFLPNRKSLLQGELP' A
#
# COMPACT_ATOMS: atom_id res chain seq x y z
N MET A 1 -7.01 -12.13 14.80
CA MET A 1 -5.63 -12.23 14.27
C MET A 1 -4.82 -11.03 14.75
N LYS A 2 -3.66 -11.23 15.40
CA LYS A 2 -2.85 -10.12 15.94
C LYS A 2 -1.96 -9.54 14.85
N ILE A 3 -2.14 -8.26 14.51
CA ILE A 3 -1.28 -7.57 13.54
C ILE A 3 0.05 -7.21 14.23
N ILE A 4 1.15 -7.77 13.75
CA ILE A 4 2.50 -7.42 14.22
C ILE A 4 2.94 -6.13 13.53
N LYS A 5 3.31 -5.10 14.30
CA LYS A 5 3.84 -3.85 13.75
C LYS A 5 5.26 -4.08 13.22
N ARG A 6 5.48 -3.82 11.94
CA ARG A 6 6.82 -3.86 11.31
C ARG A 6 7.67 -2.65 11.72
N TYR A 7 8.98 -2.85 11.84
CA TYR A 7 9.93 -1.78 12.16
C TYR A 7 9.91 -0.65 11.12
N ILE A 8 9.74 -0.97 9.83
CA ILE A 8 9.66 0.02 8.74
C ILE A 8 8.38 0.86 8.73
N ARG A 9 7.38 0.52 9.56
CA ARG A 9 6.04 1.13 9.47
C ARG A 9 6.08 2.65 9.71
N SER A 10 6.90 3.12 10.66
CA SER A 10 7.03 4.54 10.97
C SER A 10 7.63 5.33 9.81
N PHE A 11 8.68 4.78 9.18
CA PHE A 11 9.33 5.36 8.02
C PHE A 11 8.35 5.48 6.85
N ILE A 12 7.66 4.38 6.51
CA ILE A 12 6.64 4.39 5.44
C ILE A 12 5.55 5.41 5.74
N LYS A 13 5.06 5.49 6.99
CA LYS A 13 4.02 6.46 7.37
C LYS A 13 4.47 7.90 7.18
N ASN A 14 5.74 8.22 7.43
CA ASN A 14 6.26 9.57 7.20
C ASN A 14 6.44 9.85 5.71
N ASP A 15 6.96 8.91 4.93
CA ASP A 15 7.16 9.08 3.49
C ASP A 15 5.82 9.30 2.75
N LEU A 16 4.79 8.56 3.15
CA LEU A 16 3.43 8.66 2.59
C LEU A 16 2.77 10.04 2.76
N LYS A 17 3.32 10.93 3.60
CA LYS A 17 2.83 12.32 3.72
C LYS A 17 3.18 13.18 2.50
N THR A 18 4.18 12.77 1.72
CA THR A 18 4.76 13.59 0.64
C THR A 18 4.91 12.86 -0.67
N ARG A 19 4.84 11.52 -0.66
CA ARG A 19 5.15 10.67 -1.82
C ARG A 19 4.28 9.42 -1.82
N MET A 20 4.04 8.88 -3.00
CA MET A 20 3.56 7.51 -3.17
C MET A 20 4.72 6.51 -3.00
N GLY A 21 4.44 5.30 -2.50
CA GLY A 21 5.42 4.23 -2.35
C GLY A 21 4.92 2.88 -2.86
N PHE A 22 5.80 2.14 -3.54
CA PHE A 22 5.56 0.76 -3.96
C PHE A 22 6.07 -0.22 -2.89
N ILE A 23 5.21 -1.11 -2.40
CA ILE A 23 5.58 -2.12 -1.41
C ILE A 23 5.91 -3.44 -2.11
N GLY A 24 7.20 -3.67 -2.35
CA GLY A 24 7.75 -4.91 -2.93
C GLY A 24 8.12 -5.99 -1.90
N GLY A 25 8.48 -7.18 -2.39
CA GLY A 25 9.03 -8.29 -1.58
C GLY A 25 8.44 -9.68 -1.92
N PRO A 26 8.97 -10.78 -1.32
CA PRO A 26 8.58 -12.16 -1.63
C PRO A 26 7.08 -12.45 -1.43
N ARG A 27 6.54 -13.50 -2.06
CA ARG A 27 5.13 -13.90 -1.85
C ARG A 27 4.89 -14.29 -0.38
N GLN A 28 3.66 -14.06 0.10
CA GLN A 28 3.20 -14.42 1.46
C GLN A 28 3.91 -13.75 2.66
N VAL A 29 4.80 -12.78 2.45
CA VAL A 29 5.37 -11.98 3.55
C VAL A 29 4.41 -10.91 4.08
N GLY A 30 3.10 -10.95 3.83
CA GLY A 30 2.16 -9.99 4.40
C GLY A 30 2.31 -8.53 3.92
N LYS A 31 2.68 -8.32 2.65
CA LYS A 31 2.79 -6.98 2.05
C LYS A 31 1.43 -6.26 2.00
N THR A 32 0.40 -6.96 1.53
CA THR A 32 -0.99 -6.46 1.50
C THR A 32 -1.45 -6.05 2.89
N THR A 33 -1.20 -6.89 3.90
CA THR A 33 -1.53 -6.57 5.28
C THR A 33 -0.82 -5.31 5.78
N LEU A 34 0.46 -5.12 5.44
CA LEU A 34 1.19 -3.89 5.78
C LEU A 34 0.56 -2.67 5.10
N ALA A 35 0.33 -2.73 3.78
CA ALA A 35 -0.25 -1.64 3.00
C ALA A 35 -1.61 -1.19 3.59
N LEU A 36 -2.52 -2.14 3.83
CA LEU A 36 -3.83 -1.85 4.38
C LEU A 36 -3.75 -1.32 5.82
N SER A 37 -2.81 -1.80 6.64
CA SER A 37 -2.62 -1.31 8.03
C SER A 37 -2.11 0.13 8.16
N LEU A 38 -1.65 0.73 7.05
CA LEU A 38 -1.22 2.12 6.98
C LEU A 38 -2.39 3.06 6.67
N LEU A 39 -3.49 2.54 6.13
CA LEU A 39 -4.67 3.29 5.74
C LEU A 39 -5.70 3.32 6.88
N ALA A 40 -6.42 4.43 7.02
CA ALA A 40 -7.55 4.51 7.93
C ALA A 40 -8.66 3.59 7.41
N ASN A 41 -9.15 2.65 8.24
CA ASN A 41 -10.14 1.63 7.84
C ASN A 41 -9.71 0.85 6.56
N GLY A 42 -8.40 0.62 6.41
CA GLY A 42 -7.80 0.05 5.21
C GLY A 42 -8.41 -1.29 4.81
N ASN A 43 -8.96 -1.32 3.61
CA ASN A 43 -9.45 -2.51 2.93
C ASN A 43 -9.09 -2.43 1.44
N GLU A 44 -9.26 -3.51 0.70
CA GLU A 44 -8.83 -3.62 -0.71
C GLU A 44 -9.57 -2.67 -1.66
N LYS A 45 -10.69 -2.07 -1.23
CA LYS A 45 -11.46 -1.08 -1.99
C LYS A 45 -11.06 0.37 -1.65
N HIS A 46 -10.11 0.57 -0.74
CA HIS A 46 -9.69 1.91 -0.34
C HIS A 46 -9.03 2.62 -1.54
N PRO A 47 -9.39 3.87 -1.88
CA PRO A 47 -8.88 4.54 -3.08
C PRO A 47 -7.36 4.70 -3.07
N ALA A 48 -6.77 4.99 -1.91
CA ALA A 48 -5.31 5.06 -1.74
C ALA A 48 -4.56 3.70 -1.79
N TYR A 49 -5.26 2.57 -1.99
CA TYR A 49 -4.65 1.26 -2.19
C TYR A 49 -4.71 0.88 -3.68
N LEU A 50 -3.55 0.87 -4.33
CA LEU A 50 -3.41 0.50 -5.74
C LEU A 50 -2.63 -0.81 -5.86
N ASN A 51 -3.32 -1.85 -6.34
CA ASN A 51 -2.73 -3.15 -6.65
C ASN A 51 -2.10 -3.14 -8.06
N TRP A 52 -0.79 -3.38 -8.15
CA TRP A 52 -0.06 -3.48 -9.43
C TRP A 52 -0.55 -4.62 -10.34
N ASP A 53 -1.01 -5.73 -9.76
CA ASP A 53 -1.52 -6.87 -10.52
C ASP A 53 -2.93 -6.61 -11.07
N PHE A 54 -3.63 -5.57 -10.59
CA PHE A 54 -4.94 -5.18 -11.08
C PHE A 54 -4.79 -4.19 -12.25
N LEU A 55 -5.20 -4.61 -13.45
CA LEU A 55 -4.99 -3.86 -14.69
C LEU A 55 -5.46 -2.39 -14.63
N PRO A 56 -6.66 -2.05 -14.11
CA PRO A 56 -7.08 -0.65 -13.98
C PRO A 56 -6.15 0.18 -13.10
N ASN A 57 -5.79 -0.33 -11.91
CA ASN A 57 -4.87 0.36 -11.01
C ASN A 57 -3.49 0.54 -11.66
N ARG A 58 -2.98 -0.49 -12.34
CA ARG A 58 -1.71 -0.41 -13.06
C ARG A 58 -1.75 0.67 -14.15
N LYS A 59 -2.86 0.79 -14.87
CA LYS A 59 -3.05 1.83 -15.89
C LYS A 59 -3.01 3.22 -15.25
N SER A 60 -3.81 3.46 -14.20
CA SER A 60 -3.81 4.75 -13.49
C SER A 60 -2.44 5.09 -12.90
N LEU A 61 -1.74 4.12 -12.31
CA LEU A 61 -0.37 4.29 -11.82
C LEU A 61 0.61 4.73 -12.92
N LEU A 62 0.54 4.12 -14.10
CA LEU A 62 1.40 4.46 -15.23
C LEU A 62 1.04 5.83 -15.85
N GLN A 63 -0.21 6.26 -15.74
CA GLN A 63 -0.68 7.56 -16.19
C GLN A 63 -0.43 8.69 -15.17
N GLY A 64 0.00 8.36 -13.95
CA GLY A 64 0.14 9.32 -12.86
C GLY A 64 -1.20 9.79 -12.28
N GLU A 65 -2.27 9.04 -12.53
CA GLU A 65 -3.60 9.31 -11.98
C GLU A 65 -3.64 8.82 -10.53
N LEU A 66 -3.53 9.78 -9.61
CA LEU A 66 -3.70 9.56 -8.18
C LEU A 66 -5.15 9.93 -7.78
N PRO A 67 -5.77 9.18 -6.85
CA PRO A 67 -7.09 9.49 -6.31
C PRO A 67 -7.11 10.80 -5.52
#